data_AF-A0A972MKW6-F1
#
_entry.id   AF-A0A972MKW6-F1
#
_cell.length_a   1.000
_cell.length_b   1.000
_cell.length_c   1.000
_cell.angle_alpha   90.00
_cell.angle_beta   90.00
_cell.angle_gamma   90.00
#
_symmetry.space_group_name_H-M   'P 1'
#
loop_
_entity.id
_entity.type
_entity.pdbx_description
1 polymer ?
#
loop_
_entity_poly.entity_id
_entity_poly.type
_entity_poly.pdbx_seq_one_letter_code
_entity_poly.pdbx_strand_id
1 'polypeptide(L)'
;IVSNIDHYFTALDQIEDNFGSTLNSKFLLEPIAKNTAPAIALSCFALDRDEIVLVTPSDHLIKREDRYLEVLGRAEELAKGDYLVTFGITPTSPEVGFGYIEADGEDVLAFHEKPDIETAREYLNSGNYYWNSGMFMFRAGVFLDELKEHSPEIYSMALSAFESARGDNPVRVSKEAMDAIPEDSIDYAVMERSSRVKVVPSDIEWRDLGSFDSLVEEIGSKEAIEIDCSNNFYYSDSRDKTIATIGLDNLIVVDTKDALLISKRGESQRVKEVVNILKGNSQLSILNSELKVHRPWGTYEVLVDESGYKIKRIVVKPERRLSLQKHFHRNEHWIVVSGTATVTVGDSRYLVRPNESTYIKMGEVHRLENEGKIPVVLIEAQVGEYTEEDDIVRVEDDFNRE
;
A
#
# COMPACT_ATOMS: atom_id res chain seq x y z
N ILE A 1 -6.48 0.79 -10.53
CA ILE A 1 -5.83 0.79 -9.19
C ILE A 1 -6.13 2.12 -8.55
N VAL A 2 -6.72 2.08 -7.36
CA VAL A 2 -6.89 3.26 -6.52
C VAL A 2 -5.88 3.16 -5.40
N SER A 3 -5.14 4.23 -5.16
CA SER A 3 -4.09 4.22 -4.14
C SER A 3 -3.77 5.64 -3.71
N ASN A 4 -3.16 5.77 -2.53
CA ASN A 4 -2.50 7.00 -2.17
C ASN A 4 -1.42 7.37 -3.22
N ILE A 5 -1.29 8.68 -3.51
CA ILE A 5 -0.30 9.24 -4.44
C ILE A 5 1.13 8.81 -4.12
N ASP A 6 1.48 8.66 -2.84
CA ASP A 6 2.82 8.28 -2.37
C ASP A 6 3.18 6.84 -2.75
N HIS A 7 2.18 5.99 -2.99
CA HIS A 7 2.37 4.59 -3.39
C HIS A 7 2.29 4.36 -4.91
N TYR A 8 2.05 5.40 -5.71
CA TYR A 8 1.87 5.28 -7.16
C TYR A 8 3.04 4.56 -7.86
N PHE A 9 4.28 4.99 -7.58
CA PHE A 9 5.46 4.39 -8.22
C PHE A 9 5.76 2.99 -7.69
N THR A 10 5.46 2.72 -6.41
CA THR A 10 5.57 1.37 -5.85
C THR A 10 4.61 0.42 -6.56
N ALA A 11 3.35 0.81 -6.73
CA ALA A 11 2.35 0.00 -7.43
C ALA A 11 2.72 -0.21 -8.92
N LEU A 12 3.23 0.84 -9.60
CA LEU A 12 3.72 0.71 -10.98
C LEU A 12 4.86 -0.30 -11.10
N ASP A 13 5.87 -0.20 -10.22
CA ASP A 13 7.01 -1.11 -10.23
C ASP A 13 6.58 -2.55 -9.96
N GLN A 14 5.67 -2.77 -9.01
CA GLN A 14 5.13 -4.10 -8.73
C GLN A 14 4.38 -4.70 -9.93
N ILE A 15 3.62 -3.90 -10.68
CA ILE A 15 2.95 -4.38 -11.90
C ILE A 15 3.98 -4.73 -12.98
N GLU A 16 4.95 -3.85 -13.20
CA GLU A 16 6.02 -4.05 -14.19
C GLU A 16 6.83 -5.31 -13.87
N ASP A 17 7.19 -5.52 -12.60
CA ASP A 17 7.99 -6.65 -12.16
C ASP A 17 7.24 -8.00 -12.27
N ASN A 18 5.93 -8.02 -11.98
CA ASN A 18 5.15 -9.27 -11.96
C ASN A 18 4.51 -9.60 -13.31
N PHE A 19 4.14 -8.58 -14.10
CA PHE A 19 3.33 -8.76 -15.30
C PHE A 19 3.90 -8.07 -16.55
N GLY A 20 5.03 -7.37 -16.43
CA GLY A 20 5.65 -6.62 -17.53
C GLY A 20 4.90 -5.34 -17.90
N SER A 21 5.38 -4.66 -18.94
CA SER A 21 4.84 -3.38 -19.40
C SER A 21 3.56 -3.49 -20.24
N THR A 22 2.93 -4.66 -20.31
CA THR A 22 1.82 -4.97 -21.23
C THR A 22 0.43 -4.76 -20.63
N LEU A 23 0.30 -4.57 -19.32
CA LEU A 23 -0.98 -4.26 -18.69
C LEU A 23 -1.36 -2.80 -18.88
N ASN A 24 -2.52 -2.56 -19.47
CA ASN A 24 -3.14 -1.25 -19.58
C ASN A 24 -3.82 -0.86 -18.26
N SER A 25 -3.03 -0.72 -17.20
CA SER A 25 -3.51 -0.35 -15.86
C SER A 25 -3.79 1.14 -15.79
N LYS A 26 -5.02 1.50 -15.42
CA LYS A 26 -5.39 2.90 -15.08
C LYS A 26 -5.24 3.12 -13.58
N PHE A 27 -4.83 4.34 -13.22
CA PHE A 27 -4.66 4.76 -11.84
C PHE A 27 -5.56 5.94 -11.49
N LEU A 28 -6.09 5.88 -10.27
CA LEU A 28 -6.74 6.99 -9.57
C LEU A 28 -5.96 7.22 -8.28
N LEU A 29 -5.42 8.42 -8.12
CA LEU A 29 -4.52 8.76 -7.03
C LEU A 29 -5.22 9.66 -6.01
N GLU A 30 -5.22 9.20 -4.77
CA GLU A 30 -5.80 9.89 -3.63
C GLU A 30 -4.69 10.61 -2.84
N PRO A 31 -4.82 11.92 -2.55
CA PRO A 31 -3.83 12.64 -1.74
C PRO A 31 -3.99 12.36 -0.24
N ILE A 32 -5.18 11.94 0.19
CA ILE A 32 -5.53 11.63 1.58
C ILE A 32 -6.46 10.41 1.55
N ALA A 33 -6.29 9.47 2.48
CA ALA A 33 -7.21 8.35 2.65
C ALA A 33 -8.54 8.83 3.25
N LYS A 34 -9.67 8.50 2.61
CA LYS A 34 -11.04 8.74 3.11
C LYS A 34 -11.85 7.43 3.22
N ASN A 35 -11.14 6.31 3.39
CA ASN A 35 -11.71 4.96 3.45
C ASN A 35 -12.36 4.51 2.12
N THR A 36 -13.06 3.37 2.10
CA THR A 36 -13.38 2.64 0.86
C THR A 36 -14.55 3.21 0.06
N ALA A 37 -15.55 3.85 0.68
CA ALA A 37 -16.70 4.37 -0.08
C ALA A 37 -16.31 5.47 -1.07
N PRO A 38 -15.52 6.50 -0.69
CA PRO A 38 -15.01 7.51 -1.63
C PRO A 38 -14.16 6.91 -2.77
N ALA A 39 -13.23 6.01 -2.44
CA ALA A 39 -12.34 5.38 -3.41
C ALA A 39 -13.12 4.61 -4.50
N ILE A 40 -14.14 3.86 -4.09
CA ILE A 40 -15.00 3.08 -4.99
C ILE A 40 -15.90 4.00 -5.81
N ALA A 41 -16.47 5.06 -5.21
CA ALA A 41 -17.28 6.04 -5.90
C ALA A 41 -16.51 6.75 -7.02
N LEU A 42 -15.32 7.28 -6.70
CA LEU A 42 -14.42 7.92 -7.66
C LEU A 42 -14.07 6.97 -8.81
N SER A 43 -13.86 5.68 -8.52
CA SER A 43 -13.62 4.66 -9.54
C SER A 43 -14.83 4.43 -10.43
N CYS A 44 -16.03 4.30 -9.86
CA CYS A 44 -17.25 4.04 -10.61
C CYS A 44 -17.65 5.20 -11.53
N PHE A 45 -17.33 6.45 -11.16
CA PHE A 45 -17.54 7.60 -12.05
C PHE A 45 -16.64 7.60 -13.30
N ALA A 46 -15.54 6.84 -13.27
CA ALA A 46 -14.63 6.67 -14.41
C ALA A 46 -15.05 5.57 -15.39
N LEU A 47 -16.11 4.81 -15.08
CA LEU A 47 -16.58 3.65 -15.83
C LEU A 47 -17.95 3.92 -16.48
N ASP A 48 -18.30 3.12 -17.49
CA ASP A 48 -19.66 3.10 -17.98
C ASP A 48 -20.59 2.52 -16.90
N ARG A 49 -21.79 3.09 -16.78
CA ARG A 49 -22.76 2.69 -15.75
C ARG A 49 -23.18 1.22 -15.82
N ASP A 50 -23.02 0.58 -16.96
CA ASP A 50 -23.36 -0.84 -17.20
C ASP A 50 -22.21 -1.81 -16.94
N GLU A 51 -21.00 -1.33 -16.65
CA GLU A 51 -19.86 -2.18 -16.36
C GLU A 51 -20.03 -2.90 -15.02
N ILE A 52 -19.66 -4.19 -14.99
CA ILE A 52 -19.52 -4.96 -13.76
C ILE A 52 -18.15 -4.65 -13.16
N VAL A 53 -18.15 -4.23 -11.91
CA VAL A 53 -16.96 -3.86 -11.14
C VAL A 53 -16.71 -4.92 -10.09
N LEU A 54 -15.49 -5.47 -10.08
CA LEU A 54 -14.96 -6.28 -8.98
C LEU A 54 -14.03 -5.41 -8.14
N VAL A 55 -14.42 -5.16 -6.89
CA VAL A 55 -13.61 -4.45 -5.90
C VAL A 55 -12.85 -5.47 -5.07
N THR A 56 -11.52 -5.36 -5.05
CA THR A 56 -10.63 -6.26 -4.32
C THR A 56 -9.60 -5.46 -3.52
N PRO A 57 -9.46 -5.72 -2.21
CA PRO A 57 -8.32 -5.23 -1.43
C PRO A 57 -7.01 -5.83 -1.94
N SER A 58 -5.93 -5.04 -1.91
CA SER A 58 -4.64 -5.43 -2.49
C SER A 58 -3.75 -6.26 -1.54
N ASP A 59 -4.17 -6.42 -0.30
CA ASP A 59 -3.42 -6.98 0.83
C ASP A 59 -3.96 -8.33 1.32
N HIS A 60 -4.91 -8.93 0.58
CA HIS A 60 -5.46 -10.25 0.91
C HIS A 60 -4.67 -11.39 0.26
N LEU A 61 -4.64 -12.54 0.94
CA LEU A 61 -4.13 -13.80 0.39
C LEU A 61 -5.30 -14.76 0.13
N ILE A 62 -5.31 -15.34 -1.07
CA ILE A 62 -6.30 -16.33 -1.50
C ILE A 62 -5.53 -17.55 -2.01
N LYS A 63 -5.69 -18.71 -1.37
CA LYS A 63 -4.91 -19.92 -1.74
C LYS A 63 -5.62 -20.80 -2.78
N ARG A 64 -6.96 -20.79 -2.81
CA ARG A 64 -7.74 -21.62 -3.74
C ARG A 64 -8.23 -20.83 -4.93
N GLU A 65 -7.33 -20.60 -5.88
CA GLU A 65 -7.63 -19.85 -7.11
C GLU A 65 -8.76 -20.47 -7.93
N ASP A 66 -8.83 -21.81 -7.99
CA ASP A 66 -9.90 -22.54 -8.68
C ASP A 66 -11.29 -22.18 -8.13
N ARG A 67 -11.42 -22.20 -6.80
CA ARG A 67 -12.66 -21.82 -6.11
C ARG A 67 -12.93 -20.33 -6.23
N TYR A 68 -11.90 -19.50 -6.19
CA TYR A 68 -12.06 -18.06 -6.35
C TYR A 68 -12.72 -17.74 -7.69
N LEU A 69 -12.28 -18.36 -8.78
CA LEU A 69 -12.90 -18.18 -10.11
C LEU A 69 -14.36 -18.67 -10.16
N GLU A 70 -14.70 -19.79 -9.52
CA GLU A 70 -16.09 -20.27 -9.42
C GLU A 70 -16.99 -19.27 -8.69
N VAL A 71 -16.51 -18.76 -7.56
CA VAL A 71 -17.22 -17.79 -6.72
C VAL A 71 -17.39 -16.45 -7.45
N LEU A 72 -16.38 -15.99 -8.19
CA LEU A 72 -16.48 -14.80 -9.05
C LEU A 72 -17.55 -14.96 -10.14
N GLY A 73 -17.65 -16.15 -10.75
CA GLY A 73 -18.67 -16.44 -11.76
C GLY A 73 -20.10 -16.32 -11.20
N ARG A 74 -20.32 -16.82 -9.98
CA ARG A 74 -21.62 -16.66 -9.30
C ARG A 74 -21.91 -15.22 -8.91
N ALA A 75 -20.91 -14.51 -8.40
CA ALA A 75 -21.03 -13.09 -8.07
C ALA A 75 -21.38 -12.24 -9.30
N GLU A 76 -20.80 -12.56 -10.46
CA GLU A 76 -21.08 -11.84 -11.71
C GLU A 76 -22.53 -12.04 -12.17
N GLU A 77 -23.08 -13.25 -12.02
CA GLU A 77 -24.49 -13.54 -12.31
C GLU A 77 -25.43 -12.69 -11.45
N LEU A 78 -25.16 -12.61 -10.14
CA LEU A 78 -25.94 -11.80 -9.20
C LEU A 78 -25.79 -10.31 -9.49
N ALA A 79 -24.58 -9.82 -9.77
CA ALA A 79 -24.32 -8.42 -10.11
C ALA A 79 -25.05 -8.00 -11.41
N LYS A 80 -25.16 -8.89 -12.40
CA LYS A 80 -25.97 -8.69 -13.62
C LYS A 80 -27.47 -8.58 -13.33
N GLY A 81 -27.93 -9.17 -12.22
CA GLY A 81 -29.27 -9.00 -11.66
C GLY A 81 -29.46 -7.72 -10.85
N ASP A 82 -28.51 -6.78 -10.93
CA ASP A 82 -28.50 -5.50 -10.22
C ASP A 82 -28.50 -5.64 -8.68
N TYR A 83 -27.81 -6.66 -8.17
CA TYR A 83 -27.52 -6.80 -6.73
C TYR A 83 -26.14 -6.24 -6.38
N LEU A 84 -25.96 -5.83 -5.13
CA LEU A 84 -24.66 -5.52 -4.53
C LEU A 84 -24.12 -6.80 -3.89
N VAL A 85 -23.10 -7.40 -4.50
CA VAL A 85 -22.60 -8.70 -4.05
C VAL A 85 -21.40 -8.51 -3.14
N THR A 86 -21.41 -9.17 -1.98
CA THR A 86 -20.25 -9.36 -1.11
C THR A 86 -19.85 -10.85 -1.08
N PHE A 87 -18.62 -11.13 -0.66
CA PHE A 87 -18.09 -12.50 -0.55
C PHE A 87 -17.94 -12.87 0.91
N GLY A 88 -18.69 -13.87 1.35
CA GLY A 88 -18.70 -14.36 2.72
C GLY A 88 -17.74 -15.53 2.87
N ILE A 89 -16.71 -15.41 3.72
CA ILE A 89 -15.79 -16.51 4.00
C ILE A 89 -16.37 -17.39 5.09
N THR A 90 -16.36 -18.70 4.89
CA THR A 90 -16.80 -19.66 5.92
C THR A 90 -15.90 -19.55 7.16
N PRO A 91 -16.44 -19.17 8.34
CA PRO A 91 -15.63 -19.01 9.54
C PRO A 91 -15.05 -20.35 9.98
N THR A 92 -13.76 -20.36 10.32
CA THR A 92 -13.05 -21.54 10.85
C THR A 92 -12.72 -21.40 12.35
N SER A 93 -12.91 -20.21 12.89
CA SER A 93 -12.69 -19.84 14.29
C SER A 93 -13.64 -18.71 14.70
N PRO A 94 -13.84 -18.46 16.00
CA PRO A 94 -14.61 -17.30 16.47
C PRO A 94 -13.71 -16.05 16.47
N GLU A 95 -13.47 -15.49 15.29
CA GLU A 95 -12.64 -14.28 15.14
C GLU A 95 -13.41 -13.03 15.56
N VAL A 96 -12.79 -12.14 16.33
CA VAL A 96 -13.40 -10.91 16.85
C VAL A 96 -12.96 -9.68 16.06
N GLY A 97 -11.90 -9.79 15.26
CA GLY A 97 -11.38 -8.72 14.41
C GLY A 97 -12.17 -8.47 13.12
N PHE A 98 -13.07 -9.40 12.74
CA PHE A 98 -13.81 -9.36 11.48
C PHE A 98 -15.27 -8.93 11.65
N GLY A 99 -15.83 -8.34 10.59
CA GLY A 99 -17.27 -8.22 10.42
C GLY A 99 -17.88 -9.56 9.98
N TYR A 100 -19.11 -9.82 10.43
CA TYR A 100 -19.89 -11.00 10.08
C TYR A 100 -21.12 -10.62 9.26
N ILE A 101 -21.47 -11.49 8.32
CA ILE A 101 -22.64 -11.40 7.46
C ILE A 101 -23.55 -12.57 7.82
N GLU A 102 -24.73 -12.25 8.33
CA GLU A 102 -25.80 -13.23 8.54
C GLU A 102 -26.60 -13.39 7.25
N ALA A 103 -26.83 -14.62 6.80
CA ALA A 103 -27.52 -14.87 5.56
C ALA A 103 -28.46 -16.08 5.58
N ASP A 104 -29.49 -16.03 4.74
CA ASP A 104 -30.31 -17.17 4.36
C ASP A 104 -30.01 -17.52 2.89
N GLY A 105 -29.15 -18.52 2.69
CA GLY A 105 -28.56 -18.79 1.37
C GLY A 105 -27.67 -17.63 0.91
N GLU A 106 -28.12 -16.91 -0.11
CA GLU A 106 -27.42 -15.73 -0.67
C GLU A 106 -28.05 -14.41 -0.22
N ASP A 107 -29.22 -14.46 0.42
CA ASP A 107 -29.90 -13.28 0.93
C ASP A 107 -29.25 -12.82 2.23
N VAL A 108 -28.70 -11.60 2.23
CA VAL A 108 -28.13 -11.00 3.44
C VAL A 108 -29.26 -10.53 4.36
N LEU A 109 -29.23 -11.00 5.61
CA LEU A 109 -30.19 -10.64 6.64
C LEU A 109 -29.68 -9.46 7.49
N ALA A 110 -28.41 -9.50 7.87
CA ALA A 110 -27.78 -8.48 8.71
C ALA A 110 -26.26 -8.51 8.60
N PHE A 111 -25.65 -7.36 8.88
CA PHE A 111 -24.22 -7.21 9.10
C PHE A 111 -23.97 -6.99 10.59
N HIS A 112 -22.90 -7.58 11.11
CA HIS A 112 -22.50 -7.50 12.51
C HIS A 112 -21.02 -7.20 12.60
N GLU A 113 -20.64 -6.01 13.05
CA GLU A 113 -19.23 -5.62 13.13
C GLU A 113 -18.58 -6.06 14.45
N LYS A 114 -17.43 -6.76 14.35
CA LYS A 114 -16.49 -7.05 15.46
C LYS A 114 -17.19 -7.48 16.75
N PRO A 115 -17.87 -8.65 16.74
CA PRO A 115 -18.54 -9.18 17.93
C PRO A 115 -17.54 -9.50 19.04
N ASP A 116 -18.04 -9.61 20.28
CA ASP A 116 -17.26 -10.22 21.35
C ASP A 116 -17.06 -11.73 21.11
N ILE A 117 -16.14 -12.33 21.87
CA ILE A 117 -15.76 -13.74 21.69
C ILE A 117 -16.91 -14.73 21.95
N GLU A 118 -17.88 -14.37 22.79
CA GLU A 118 -19.03 -15.23 23.08
C GLU A 118 -19.99 -15.23 21.90
N THR A 119 -20.29 -14.04 21.38
CA THR A 119 -21.13 -13.84 20.19
C THR A 119 -20.47 -14.45 18.94
N ALA A 120 -19.17 -14.29 18.74
CA ALA A 120 -18.44 -14.92 17.63
C ALA A 120 -18.54 -16.47 17.66
N ARG A 121 -18.55 -17.08 18.85
CA ARG A 121 -18.78 -18.53 18.99
C ARG A 121 -20.21 -18.92 18.63
N GLU A 122 -21.20 -18.10 18.98
CA GLU A 122 -22.60 -18.32 18.60
C GLU A 122 -22.77 -18.26 17.07
N TYR A 123 -22.16 -17.27 16.42
CA TYR A 123 -22.15 -17.15 14.95
C TYR A 123 -21.56 -18.39 14.28
N LEU A 124 -20.39 -18.84 14.75
CA LEU A 124 -19.73 -20.04 14.23
C LEU A 124 -20.62 -21.30 14.36
N ASN A 125 -21.31 -21.46 15.50
CA ASN A 125 -22.16 -22.61 15.75
C ASN A 125 -23.48 -22.58 14.94
N SER A 126 -23.95 -21.40 14.55
CA SER A 126 -25.21 -21.23 13.82
C SER A 126 -25.09 -21.64 12.35
N GLY A 127 -23.89 -21.54 11.77
CA GLY A 127 -23.57 -22.03 10.42
C GLY A 127 -24.15 -21.19 9.27
N ASN A 128 -24.84 -20.09 9.58
CA ASN A 128 -25.40 -19.13 8.62
C ASN A 128 -24.73 -17.75 8.68
N TYR A 129 -23.58 -17.66 9.36
CA TYR A 129 -22.76 -16.47 9.45
C TYR A 129 -21.45 -16.66 8.68
N TYR A 130 -21.01 -15.60 7.98
CA TYR A 130 -19.80 -15.58 7.18
C TYR A 130 -18.93 -14.38 7.54
N TRP A 131 -17.61 -14.50 7.47
CA TRP A 131 -16.74 -13.32 7.58
C TRP A 131 -16.88 -12.45 6.33
N ASN A 132 -17.01 -11.14 6.54
CA ASN A 132 -16.96 -10.17 5.45
C ASN A 132 -15.53 -10.07 4.92
N SER A 133 -15.32 -10.47 3.67
CA SER A 133 -14.00 -10.45 3.04
C SER A 133 -13.57 -9.06 2.55
N GLY A 134 -14.42 -8.04 2.61
CA GLY A 134 -14.14 -6.72 2.04
C GLY A 134 -14.02 -6.69 0.50
N MET A 135 -14.35 -7.80 -0.17
CA MET A 135 -14.49 -7.85 -1.62
C MET A 135 -15.94 -7.59 -2.02
N PHE A 136 -16.15 -6.92 -3.16
CA PHE A 136 -17.48 -6.59 -3.65
C PHE A 136 -17.58 -6.76 -5.16
N MET A 137 -18.77 -7.10 -5.66
CA MET A 137 -19.06 -7.10 -7.09
C MET A 137 -20.44 -6.51 -7.37
N PHE A 138 -20.51 -5.56 -8.29
CA PHE A 138 -21.76 -4.88 -8.65
C PHE A 138 -21.65 -4.19 -10.01
N ARG A 139 -22.79 -3.81 -10.58
CA ARG A 139 -22.81 -2.86 -11.71
C ARG A 139 -22.50 -1.45 -11.21
N ALA A 140 -21.60 -0.72 -11.88
CA ALA A 140 -21.17 0.62 -11.47
C ALA A 140 -22.34 1.58 -11.23
N GLY A 141 -23.31 1.61 -12.13
CA GLY A 141 -24.50 2.46 -12.01
C GLY A 141 -25.38 2.11 -10.81
N VAL A 142 -25.53 0.83 -10.48
CA VAL A 142 -26.33 0.36 -9.34
C VAL A 142 -25.69 0.81 -8.04
N PHE A 143 -24.37 0.61 -7.88
CA PHE A 143 -23.65 1.09 -6.71
C PHE A 143 -23.76 2.61 -6.55
N LEU A 144 -23.60 3.37 -7.63
CA LEU A 144 -23.72 4.83 -7.60
C LEU A 144 -25.13 5.30 -7.20
N ASP A 145 -26.18 4.58 -7.62
CA ASP A 145 -27.56 4.90 -7.24
C ASP A 145 -27.82 4.61 -5.75
N GLU A 146 -27.36 3.47 -5.25
CA GLU A 146 -27.46 3.10 -3.83
C GLU A 146 -26.65 4.05 -2.93
N LEU A 147 -25.44 4.45 -3.37
CA LEU A 147 -24.62 5.45 -2.69
C LEU A 147 -25.33 6.81 -2.63
N LYS A 148 -25.99 7.22 -3.72
CA LYS A 148 -26.77 8.46 -3.77
C LYS A 148 -27.97 8.44 -2.83
N GLU A 149 -28.60 7.28 -2.66
CA GLU A 149 -29.73 7.11 -1.75
C GLU A 149 -29.30 7.13 -0.29
N HIS A 150 -28.27 6.35 0.06
CA HIS A 150 -27.90 6.11 1.46
C HIS A 150 -26.85 7.08 2.01
N SER A 151 -26.01 7.64 1.13
CA SER A 151 -24.91 8.56 1.45
C SER A 151 -24.78 9.69 0.40
N PRO A 152 -25.82 10.52 0.22
CA PRO A 152 -25.89 11.53 -0.84
C PRO A 152 -24.75 12.55 -0.82
N GLU A 153 -24.22 12.86 0.36
CA GLU A 153 -23.10 13.80 0.52
C GLU A 153 -21.83 13.23 -0.10
N ILE A 154 -21.46 11.98 0.23
CA ILE A 154 -20.33 11.25 -0.37
C ILE A 154 -20.49 11.21 -1.89
N TYR A 155 -21.67 10.83 -2.39
CA TYR A 155 -21.94 10.80 -3.83
C TYR A 155 -21.67 12.15 -4.49
N SER A 156 -22.25 13.23 -3.95
CA SER A 156 -22.18 14.56 -4.56
C SER A 156 -20.76 15.16 -4.54
N MET A 157 -20.04 15.00 -3.43
CA MET A 157 -18.68 15.51 -3.29
C MET A 157 -17.69 14.68 -4.11
N ALA A 158 -17.82 13.35 -4.13
CA ALA A 158 -16.98 12.49 -4.98
C ALA A 158 -17.21 12.75 -6.47
N LEU A 159 -18.45 13.01 -6.90
CA LEU A 159 -18.73 13.38 -8.29
C LEU A 159 -18.04 14.69 -8.66
N SER A 160 -18.17 15.73 -7.82
CA SER A 160 -17.52 17.02 -8.05
C SER A 160 -15.99 16.89 -8.08
N ALA A 161 -15.43 16.08 -7.17
CA ALA A 161 -13.99 15.83 -7.11
C ALA A 161 -13.51 15.12 -8.38
N PHE A 162 -14.21 14.08 -8.82
CA PHE A 162 -13.90 13.36 -10.05
C PHE A 162 -13.98 14.25 -11.30
N GLU A 163 -15.05 15.05 -11.44
CA GLU A 163 -15.21 15.96 -12.58
C GLU A 163 -14.10 17.02 -12.65
N SER A 164 -13.62 17.48 -11.50
CA SER A 164 -12.50 18.44 -11.43
C SER A 164 -11.16 17.85 -11.83
N ALA A 165 -10.96 16.55 -11.60
CA ALA A 165 -9.75 15.80 -11.96
C ALA A 165 -9.82 15.15 -13.36
N ARG A 166 -10.96 15.31 -14.05
CA ARG A 166 -11.24 14.61 -15.31
C ARG A 166 -10.34 15.14 -16.43
N GLY A 167 -9.48 14.27 -16.96
CA GLY A 167 -8.56 14.59 -18.06
C GLY A 167 -7.10 14.31 -17.71
N ASP A 168 -6.78 14.17 -16.42
CA ASP A 168 -5.46 13.75 -15.98
C ASP A 168 -5.25 12.25 -16.25
N ASN A 169 -4.03 11.88 -16.63
CA ASN A 169 -3.62 10.49 -16.74
C ASN A 169 -2.24 10.31 -16.07
N PRO A 170 -2.18 9.73 -14.85
CA PRO A 170 -3.28 9.16 -14.08
C PRO A 170 -4.26 10.20 -13.52
N VAL A 171 -5.49 9.81 -13.16
CA VAL A 171 -6.46 10.71 -12.52
C VAL A 171 -5.92 11.09 -11.14
N ARG A 172 -5.78 12.40 -10.87
CA ARG A 172 -5.26 12.92 -9.61
C ARG A 172 -6.29 13.82 -8.96
N VAL A 173 -6.88 13.36 -7.86
CA VAL A 173 -7.84 14.18 -7.10
C VAL A 173 -7.05 15.22 -6.30
N SER A 174 -7.47 16.48 -6.32
CA SER A 174 -6.81 17.51 -5.52
C SER A 174 -7.04 17.27 -4.03
N LYS A 175 -6.13 17.78 -3.20
CA LYS A 175 -6.23 17.62 -1.74
C LYS A 175 -7.51 18.26 -1.21
N GLU A 176 -7.86 19.44 -1.71
CA GLU A 176 -9.04 20.20 -1.30
C GLU A 176 -10.33 19.46 -1.68
N ALA A 177 -10.38 18.90 -2.89
CA ALA A 177 -11.55 18.15 -3.36
C ALA A 177 -11.71 16.84 -2.58
N MET A 178 -10.60 16.13 -2.31
CA MET A 178 -10.62 14.91 -1.51
C MET A 178 -11.04 15.17 -0.06
N ASP A 179 -10.55 16.26 0.54
CA ASP A 179 -10.83 16.59 1.93
C ASP A 179 -12.31 16.91 2.18
N ALA A 180 -13.00 17.46 1.18
CA ALA A 180 -14.42 17.75 1.22
C ALA A 180 -15.31 16.50 1.18
N ILE A 181 -14.78 15.33 0.79
CA ILE A 181 -15.56 14.08 0.80
C ILE A 181 -15.58 13.52 2.23
N PRO A 182 -16.76 13.20 2.80
CA PRO A 182 -16.85 12.51 4.09
C PRO A 182 -16.12 11.16 4.05
N GLU A 183 -15.39 10.85 5.13
CA GLU A 183 -14.71 9.57 5.31
C GLU A 183 -15.70 8.51 5.78
N ASP A 184 -15.88 7.44 5.00
CA ASP A 184 -16.69 6.29 5.39
C ASP A 184 -16.31 5.03 4.60
N SER A 185 -16.57 3.86 5.17
CA SER A 185 -16.42 2.57 4.47
C SER A 185 -17.65 2.27 3.60
N ILE A 186 -17.48 1.51 2.52
CA ILE A 186 -18.61 1.02 1.71
C ILE A 186 -19.60 0.18 2.53
N ASP A 187 -19.09 -0.56 3.51
CA ASP A 187 -19.90 -1.38 4.41
C ASP A 187 -20.97 -0.52 5.10
N TYR A 188 -20.56 0.54 5.80
CA TYR A 188 -21.49 1.45 6.49
C TYR A 188 -22.26 2.39 5.57
N ALA A 189 -21.60 2.93 4.54
CA ALA A 189 -22.18 3.94 3.67
C ALA A 189 -23.28 3.37 2.77
N VAL A 190 -23.19 2.08 2.42
CA VAL A 190 -24.06 1.42 1.43
C VAL A 190 -24.53 0.05 1.90
N MET A 191 -23.62 -0.89 2.18
CA MET A 191 -23.97 -2.32 2.30
C MET A 191 -24.94 -2.60 3.45
N GLU A 192 -24.71 -2.02 4.64
CA GLU A 192 -25.60 -2.20 5.79
C GLU A 192 -27.00 -1.58 5.61
N ARG A 193 -27.13 -0.64 4.67
CA ARG A 193 -28.36 0.14 4.44
C ARG A 193 -29.16 -0.35 3.24
N SER A 194 -28.49 -0.99 2.29
CA SER A 194 -29.10 -1.46 1.06
C SER A 194 -29.94 -2.72 1.27
N SER A 195 -31.09 -2.76 0.61
CA SER A 195 -31.95 -3.96 0.56
C SER A 195 -31.59 -4.92 -0.57
N ARG A 196 -30.54 -4.62 -1.33
CA ARG A 196 -30.15 -5.34 -2.56
C ARG A 196 -28.84 -6.10 -2.39
N VAL A 197 -28.43 -6.34 -1.15
CA VAL A 197 -27.18 -7.03 -0.87
C VAL A 197 -27.37 -8.53 -0.99
N LYS A 198 -26.44 -9.17 -1.70
CA LYS A 198 -26.30 -10.62 -1.75
C LYS A 198 -24.93 -11.02 -1.23
N VAL A 199 -24.85 -12.18 -0.61
CA VAL A 199 -23.57 -12.81 -0.25
C VAL A 199 -23.36 -14.05 -1.10
N VAL A 200 -22.12 -14.26 -1.56
CA VAL A 200 -21.69 -15.56 -2.07
C VAL A 200 -20.86 -16.25 -0.99
N PRO A 201 -21.40 -17.26 -0.30
CA PRO A 201 -20.64 -18.11 0.60
C PRO A 201 -19.45 -18.75 -0.12
N SER A 202 -18.28 -18.69 0.51
CA SER A 202 -17.03 -19.07 -0.14
C SER A 202 -16.08 -19.81 0.81
N ASP A 203 -15.35 -20.75 0.22
CA ASP A 203 -14.27 -21.54 0.84
C ASP A 203 -13.02 -21.40 -0.04
N ILE A 204 -12.55 -20.17 -0.15
CA ILE A 204 -11.42 -19.77 -1.03
C ILE A 204 -10.08 -19.75 -0.29
N GLU A 205 -10.03 -20.23 0.96
CA GLU A 205 -8.86 -20.15 1.85
C GLU A 205 -8.30 -18.71 1.89
N TRP A 206 -9.17 -17.78 2.29
CA TRP A 206 -8.87 -16.35 2.38
C TRP A 206 -8.22 -15.98 3.71
N ARG A 207 -7.27 -15.03 3.65
CA ARG A 207 -6.66 -14.36 4.81
C ARG A 207 -6.55 -12.86 4.52
N ASP A 208 -6.84 -12.03 5.51
CA ASP A 208 -6.71 -10.56 5.45
C ASP A 208 -5.28 -10.04 5.67
N LEU A 209 -4.38 -10.91 6.17
CA LEU A 209 -3.00 -10.58 6.56
C LEU A 209 -2.87 -9.35 7.48
N GLY A 210 -3.91 -9.04 8.28
CA GLY A 210 -3.97 -7.83 9.10
C GLY A 210 -3.08 -7.82 10.35
N SER A 211 -2.34 -8.90 10.62
CA SER A 211 -1.44 -9.03 11.78
C SER A 211 -0.25 -9.94 11.53
N PHE A 212 0.78 -9.84 12.37
CA PHE A 212 1.89 -10.78 12.32
C PHE A 212 1.47 -12.20 12.70
N ASP A 213 0.46 -12.36 13.55
CA ASP A 213 -0.11 -13.67 13.85
C ASP A 213 -0.63 -14.35 12.58
N SER A 214 -1.35 -13.62 11.72
CA SER A 214 -1.81 -14.11 10.41
C SER A 214 -0.63 -14.45 9.50
N LEU A 215 0.45 -13.66 9.55
CA LEU A 215 1.63 -13.88 8.72
C LEU A 215 2.44 -15.12 9.13
N VAL A 216 2.51 -15.44 10.44
CA VAL A 216 3.23 -16.63 10.96
C VAL A 216 2.72 -17.93 10.32
N GLU A 217 1.43 -18.00 9.98
CA GLU A 217 0.83 -19.18 9.33
C GLU A 217 1.25 -19.32 7.86
N GLU A 218 1.71 -18.23 7.25
CA GLU A 218 1.97 -18.13 5.82
C GLU A 218 3.45 -18.18 5.47
N ILE A 219 4.32 -17.71 6.36
CA ILE A 219 5.76 -17.70 6.15
C ILE A 219 6.48 -18.55 7.19
N GLY A 220 7.54 -19.23 6.76
CA GLY A 220 8.40 -19.98 7.67
C GLY A 220 9.15 -19.05 8.63
N SER A 221 9.39 -19.52 9.86
CA SER A 221 10.26 -18.83 10.81
C SER A 221 11.71 -18.88 10.34
N LYS A 222 12.45 -17.79 10.52
CA LYS A 222 13.91 -17.75 10.39
C LYS A 222 14.55 -18.66 11.45
N GLU A 223 15.69 -19.24 11.10
CA GLU A 223 16.51 -20.02 12.03
C GLU A 223 17.04 -19.11 13.16
N ALA A 224 16.87 -19.58 14.41
CA ALA A 224 17.34 -18.92 15.61
C ALA A 224 18.02 -19.93 16.53
N ILE A 225 18.98 -19.46 17.32
CA ILE A 225 19.59 -20.24 18.40
C ILE A 225 18.65 -20.18 19.60
N GLU A 226 18.01 -21.30 19.93
CA GLU A 226 17.05 -21.40 21.02
C GLU A 226 17.59 -22.27 22.16
N ILE A 227 17.48 -21.77 23.40
CA ILE A 227 17.78 -22.51 24.63
C ILE A 227 16.55 -22.45 25.53
N ASP A 228 15.92 -23.59 25.81
CA ASP A 228 14.71 -23.66 26.64
C ASP A 228 13.56 -22.78 26.12
N CYS A 229 13.36 -22.72 24.80
CA CYS A 229 12.31 -21.94 24.15
C CYS A 229 11.21 -22.83 23.52
N SER A 230 10.01 -22.27 23.34
CA SER A 230 8.90 -22.95 22.65
C SER A 230 7.97 -21.99 21.92
N ASN A 231 7.40 -22.45 20.80
CA ASN A 231 6.33 -21.76 20.07
C ASN A 231 6.63 -20.30 19.68
N ASN A 232 7.89 -19.97 19.40
CA ASN A 232 8.27 -18.64 18.94
C ASN A 232 8.30 -18.56 17.41
N PHE A 233 8.11 -17.36 16.90
CA PHE A 233 8.26 -17.02 15.50
C PHE A 233 9.29 -15.91 15.33
N TYR A 234 10.22 -16.10 14.40
CA TYR A 234 11.30 -15.17 14.12
C TYR A 234 11.24 -14.72 12.65
N TYR A 235 11.20 -13.42 12.44
CA TYR A 235 11.36 -12.80 11.13
C TYR A 235 12.51 -11.81 11.19
N SER A 236 13.37 -11.81 10.18
CA SER A 236 14.38 -10.77 10.01
C SER A 236 14.72 -10.57 8.54
N ASP A 237 14.70 -9.31 8.10
CA ASP A 237 15.12 -8.93 6.73
C ASP A 237 16.64 -8.96 6.55
N SER A 238 17.38 -8.99 7.66
CA SER A 238 18.84 -9.09 7.68
C SER A 238 19.29 -10.53 7.43
N ARG A 239 20.18 -10.72 6.44
CA ARG A 239 20.75 -12.04 6.13
C ARG A 239 21.79 -12.48 7.15
N ASP A 240 22.57 -11.54 7.68
CA ASP A 240 23.77 -11.84 8.48
C ASP A 240 23.53 -11.76 10.00
N LYS A 241 22.34 -11.29 10.42
CA LYS A 241 22.01 -11.18 11.83
C LYS A 241 21.55 -12.52 12.39
N THR A 242 22.29 -13.02 13.39
CA THR A 242 21.92 -14.20 14.19
C THR A 242 20.93 -13.79 15.27
N ILE A 243 19.83 -14.54 15.40
CA ILE A 243 18.86 -14.40 16.49
C ILE A 243 19.16 -15.49 17.53
N ALA A 244 19.28 -15.10 18.80
CA ALA A 244 19.44 -16.04 19.90
C ALA A 244 18.45 -15.71 21.03
N THR A 245 17.74 -16.71 21.53
CA THR A 245 16.75 -16.56 22.62
C THR A 245 16.90 -17.65 23.66
N ILE A 246 16.58 -17.30 24.91
CA ILE A 246 16.75 -18.19 26.07
C ILE A 246 15.50 -18.08 26.96
N GLY A 247 14.84 -19.20 27.23
CA GLY A 247 13.70 -19.26 28.15
C GLY A 247 12.45 -18.53 27.66
N LEU A 248 12.30 -18.30 26.35
CA LEU A 248 11.18 -17.56 25.77
C LEU A 248 10.11 -18.51 25.24
N ASP A 249 8.84 -18.20 25.52
CA ASP A 249 7.70 -18.98 25.08
C ASP A 249 6.65 -18.08 24.39
N ASN A 250 6.11 -18.57 23.27
CA ASN A 250 4.95 -18.00 22.59
C ASN A 250 5.12 -16.53 22.17
N LEU A 251 6.26 -16.19 21.55
CA LEU A 251 6.58 -14.85 21.06
C LEU A 251 6.63 -14.74 19.53
N ILE A 252 6.41 -13.53 19.03
CA ILE A 252 6.72 -13.07 17.68
C ILE A 252 7.87 -12.08 17.82
N VAL A 253 8.96 -12.32 17.11
CA VAL A 253 10.14 -11.45 17.04
C VAL A 253 10.33 -11.05 15.58
N VAL A 254 10.10 -9.78 15.28
CA VAL A 254 10.21 -9.21 13.93
C VAL A 254 11.32 -8.16 13.98
N ASP A 255 12.38 -8.42 13.24
CA ASP A 255 13.59 -7.60 13.20
C ASP A 255 13.80 -7.05 11.80
N THR A 256 13.42 -5.80 11.57
CA THR A 256 13.64 -5.08 10.32
C THR A 256 14.80 -4.09 10.46
N LYS A 257 15.25 -3.53 9.34
CA LYS A 257 16.33 -2.52 9.33
C LYS A 257 16.07 -1.32 10.26
N ASP A 258 14.81 -0.89 10.40
CA ASP A 258 14.38 0.27 11.18
C ASP A 258 13.87 -0.05 12.59
N ALA A 259 13.39 -1.26 12.84
CA ALA A 259 12.72 -1.58 14.11
C ALA A 259 12.87 -3.05 14.54
N LEU A 260 12.82 -3.25 15.85
CA LEU A 260 12.65 -4.56 16.47
C LEU A 260 11.32 -4.58 17.21
N LEU A 261 10.43 -5.47 16.79
CA LEU A 261 9.19 -5.78 17.49
C LEU A 261 9.33 -7.14 18.18
N ILE A 262 8.99 -7.18 19.47
CA ILE A 262 8.82 -8.42 20.22
C ILE A 262 7.42 -8.36 20.84
N SER A 263 6.55 -9.29 20.47
CA SER A 263 5.21 -9.39 21.04
C SER A 263 4.89 -10.83 21.41
N LYS A 264 3.92 -11.03 22.30
CA LYS A 264 3.33 -12.35 22.50
C LYS A 264 2.50 -12.72 21.27
N ARG A 265 2.45 -14.01 20.90
CA ARG A 265 1.47 -14.49 19.90
C ARG A 265 0.04 -14.21 20.41
N GLY A 266 -0.84 -13.80 19.50
CA GLY A 266 -2.21 -13.36 19.75
C GLY A 266 -2.35 -11.88 20.11
N GLU A 267 -1.26 -11.15 20.34
CA GLU A 267 -1.27 -9.72 20.70
C GLU A 267 -0.79 -8.82 19.55
N SER A 268 -0.43 -9.37 18.39
CA SER A 268 0.25 -8.59 17.34
C SER A 268 -0.64 -7.53 16.67
N GLN A 269 -1.97 -7.63 16.79
CA GLN A 269 -2.90 -6.58 16.37
C GLN A 269 -2.65 -5.23 17.10
N ARG A 270 -2.07 -5.28 18.30
CA ARG A 270 -1.76 -4.09 19.11
C ARG A 270 -0.56 -3.29 18.61
N VAL A 271 0.12 -3.74 17.55
CA VAL A 271 1.13 -2.95 16.84
C VAL A 271 0.58 -1.57 16.42
N LYS A 272 -0.74 -1.48 16.13
CA LYS A 272 -1.41 -0.19 15.86
C LYS A 272 -1.26 0.81 17.02
N GLU A 273 -1.28 0.36 18.27
CA GLU A 273 -1.03 1.21 19.45
C GLU A 273 0.39 1.77 19.43
N VAL A 274 1.38 0.93 19.09
CA VAL A 274 2.79 1.34 18.97
C VAL A 274 2.94 2.39 17.87
N VAL A 275 2.37 2.17 16.69
CA VAL A 275 2.39 3.13 15.57
C VAL A 275 1.77 4.47 15.97
N ASN A 276 0.66 4.47 16.72
CA ASN A 276 0.03 5.71 17.19
C ASN A 276 0.91 6.48 18.19
N ILE A 277 1.61 5.78 19.09
CA ILE A 277 2.58 6.40 20.01
C ILE A 277 3.74 7.02 19.23
N LEU A 278 4.24 6.31 18.22
CA LEU A 278 5.30 6.81 17.33
C LEU A 278 4.83 8.09 16.60
N LYS A 279 3.61 8.11 16.06
CA LYS A 279 3.06 9.27 15.32
C LYS A 279 2.97 10.52 16.20
N GLY A 280 2.71 10.35 17.49
CA GLY A 280 2.64 11.43 18.47
C GLY A 280 4.00 11.94 18.94
N ASN A 281 5.11 11.29 18.57
CA ASN A 281 6.44 11.59 19.09
C ASN A 281 7.45 11.80 17.95
N SER A 282 7.58 13.05 17.51
CA SER A 282 8.47 13.46 16.41
C SER A 282 9.97 13.16 16.65
N GLN A 283 10.37 12.79 17.87
CA GLN A 283 11.74 12.34 18.15
C GLN A 283 11.99 10.87 17.77
N LEU A 284 10.94 10.07 17.57
CA LEU A 284 11.05 8.67 17.16
C LEU A 284 11.05 8.60 15.62
N SER A 285 12.25 8.60 15.06
CA SER A 285 12.55 8.79 13.62
C SER A 285 11.98 7.74 12.67
N ILE A 286 11.49 6.60 13.17
CA ILE A 286 11.07 5.44 12.36
C ILE A 286 9.96 5.79 11.36
N LEU A 287 9.03 6.68 11.73
CA LEU A 287 7.91 7.02 10.85
C LEU A 287 8.26 7.99 9.72
N ASN A 288 9.40 8.68 9.82
CA ASN A 288 9.84 9.65 8.81
C ASN A 288 10.92 9.08 7.89
N SER A 289 11.48 7.90 8.20
CA SER A 289 12.46 7.23 7.37
C SER A 289 11.77 6.30 6.38
N GLU A 290 11.41 6.81 5.20
CA GLU A 290 11.11 5.93 4.07
C GLU A 290 12.42 5.23 3.66
N LEU A 291 12.66 4.03 4.22
CA LEU A 291 13.93 3.30 4.05
C LEU A 291 14.28 3.09 2.58
N LYS A 292 13.28 2.90 1.72
CA LYS A 292 13.45 2.80 0.27
C LYS A 292 12.25 3.42 -0.43
N VAL A 293 12.53 4.36 -1.30
CA VAL A 293 11.55 5.19 -1.97
C VAL A 293 11.57 4.92 -3.47
N HIS A 294 10.39 4.72 -4.03
CA HIS A 294 10.20 4.49 -5.46
C HIS A 294 9.94 5.82 -6.18
N ARG A 295 10.63 5.97 -7.32
CA ARG A 295 10.57 7.14 -8.20
C ARG A 295 10.49 6.66 -9.65
N PRO A 296 9.96 7.48 -10.58
CA PRO A 296 9.81 7.05 -11.98
C PRO A 296 11.14 6.75 -12.68
N TRP A 297 12.26 7.27 -12.17
CA TRP A 297 13.60 6.98 -12.66
C TRP A 297 14.28 5.78 -11.97
N GLY A 298 13.72 5.24 -10.89
CA GLY A 298 14.31 4.17 -10.09
C GLY A 298 14.01 4.29 -8.60
N THR A 299 15.00 4.09 -7.75
CA THR A 299 14.80 4.11 -6.29
C THR A 299 15.91 4.85 -5.57
N TYR A 300 15.63 5.39 -4.39
CA TYR A 300 16.68 5.73 -3.43
C TYR A 300 16.38 5.14 -2.06
N GLU A 301 17.42 4.94 -1.28
CA GLU A 301 17.36 4.44 0.09
C GLU A 301 18.26 5.33 0.95
N VAL A 302 17.76 5.79 2.09
CA VAL A 302 18.58 6.51 3.06
C VAL A 302 19.35 5.49 3.89
N LEU A 303 20.68 5.59 3.84
CA LEU A 303 21.60 4.71 4.57
C LEU A 303 22.00 5.32 5.91
N VAL A 304 22.21 6.64 5.94
CA VAL A 304 22.58 7.41 7.13
C VAL A 304 21.89 8.76 7.05
N ASP A 305 21.30 9.20 8.16
CA ASP A 305 20.68 10.51 8.30
C ASP A 305 21.09 11.10 9.65
N GLU A 306 22.02 12.04 9.64
CA GLU A 306 22.67 12.57 10.84
C GLU A 306 22.83 14.09 10.72
N SER A 307 23.06 14.77 11.84
CA SER A 307 23.27 16.21 11.81
C SER A 307 24.47 16.57 10.93
N GLY A 308 24.22 17.37 9.89
CA GLY A 308 25.25 17.89 8.97
C GLY A 308 25.51 17.01 7.73
N TYR A 309 24.98 15.80 7.65
CA TYR A 309 25.16 14.94 6.48
C TYR A 309 24.11 13.84 6.34
N LYS A 310 23.84 13.45 5.09
CA LYS A 310 22.91 12.37 4.73
C LYS A 310 23.52 11.51 3.63
N ILE A 311 23.48 10.20 3.79
CA ILE A 311 24.01 9.24 2.81
C ILE A 311 22.84 8.48 2.18
N LYS A 312 22.75 8.51 0.85
CA LYS A 312 21.75 7.78 0.09
C LYS A 312 22.39 6.76 -0.84
N ARG A 313 21.72 5.61 -1.01
CA ARG A 313 21.94 4.69 -2.12
C ARG A 313 20.90 4.96 -3.18
N ILE A 314 21.31 5.36 -4.38
CA ILE A 314 20.41 5.67 -5.49
C ILE A 314 20.61 4.63 -6.60
N VAL A 315 19.51 4.09 -7.12
CA VAL A 315 19.47 3.16 -8.24
C VAL A 315 18.67 3.79 -9.37
N VAL A 316 19.30 4.05 -10.51
CA VAL A 316 18.64 4.62 -11.70
C VAL A 316 18.45 3.53 -12.74
N LYS A 317 17.20 3.29 -13.14
CA LYS A 317 16.83 2.31 -14.18
C LYS A 317 17.47 2.68 -15.53
N PRO A 318 17.72 1.72 -16.42
CA PRO A 318 18.16 1.99 -17.80
C PRO A 318 17.29 3.03 -18.51
N GLU A 319 17.91 3.90 -19.29
CA GLU A 319 17.25 4.94 -20.10
C GLU A 319 16.41 5.95 -19.29
N ARG A 320 16.65 6.05 -17.97
CA ARG A 320 16.01 7.01 -17.07
C ARG A 320 17.01 8.04 -16.55
N ARG A 321 16.47 9.15 -16.03
CA ARG A 321 17.25 10.24 -15.44
C ARG A 321 16.54 10.91 -14.28
N LEU A 322 17.32 11.49 -13.39
CA LEU A 322 16.83 12.39 -12.35
C LEU A 322 16.45 13.74 -12.98
N SER A 323 15.65 14.52 -12.25
CA SER A 323 15.36 15.91 -12.60
C SER A 323 16.65 16.72 -12.69
N LEU A 324 16.68 17.72 -13.57
CA LEU A 324 17.72 18.74 -13.53
C LEU A 324 17.42 19.64 -12.33
N GLN A 325 18.34 19.71 -11.38
CA GLN A 325 18.07 20.33 -10.08
C GLN A 325 19.28 21.06 -9.51
N LYS A 326 19.06 21.81 -8.44
CA LYS A 326 20.08 22.38 -7.56
C LYS A 326 19.57 22.45 -6.13
N HIS A 327 20.49 22.63 -5.19
CA HIS A 327 20.21 22.79 -3.75
C HIS A 327 21.08 23.92 -3.21
N PHE A 328 20.60 24.68 -2.22
CA PHE A 328 21.30 25.87 -1.72
C PHE A 328 22.11 25.62 -0.45
N HIS A 329 21.79 24.58 0.32
CA HIS A 329 22.30 24.42 1.68
C HIS A 329 23.24 23.23 1.87
N ARG A 330 23.51 22.47 0.80
CA ARG A 330 24.39 21.29 0.83
C ARG A 330 25.30 21.21 -0.39
N ASN A 331 26.39 20.49 -0.24
CA ASN A 331 27.17 19.93 -1.34
C ASN A 331 26.82 18.44 -1.48
N GLU A 332 27.06 17.89 -2.66
CA GLU A 332 26.85 16.46 -2.91
C GLU A 332 28.13 15.83 -3.48
N HIS A 333 28.42 14.61 -3.03
CA HIS A 333 29.47 13.77 -3.60
C HIS A 333 28.84 12.46 -4.06
N TRP A 334 28.86 12.21 -5.36
CA TRP A 334 28.33 10.99 -5.92
C TRP A 334 29.46 10.03 -6.29
N ILE A 335 29.35 8.78 -5.85
CA ILE A 335 30.27 7.70 -6.16
C ILE A 335 29.49 6.63 -6.91
N VAL A 336 29.88 6.32 -8.15
CA VAL A 336 29.23 5.26 -8.93
C VAL A 336 29.77 3.92 -8.47
N VAL A 337 28.89 3.04 -7.99
CA VAL A 337 29.22 1.68 -7.52
C VAL A 337 29.07 0.66 -8.64
N SER A 338 28.05 0.83 -9.49
CA SER A 338 27.76 -0.06 -10.61
C SER A 338 27.13 0.70 -11.77
N GLY A 339 27.32 0.21 -13.00
CA GLY A 339 26.86 0.88 -14.22
C GLY A 339 27.76 2.04 -14.63
N THR A 340 27.30 2.88 -15.55
CA THR A 340 27.99 4.12 -15.95
C THR A 340 26.98 5.24 -16.01
N ALA A 341 27.19 6.27 -15.21
CA ALA A 341 26.33 7.44 -15.15
C ALA A 341 26.80 8.48 -16.16
N THR A 342 25.86 9.17 -16.80
CA THR A 342 26.13 10.43 -17.48
C THR A 342 25.73 11.56 -16.55
N VAL A 343 26.70 12.35 -16.10
CA VAL A 343 26.51 13.40 -15.11
C VAL A 343 26.64 14.75 -15.78
N THR A 344 25.69 15.63 -15.48
CA THR A 344 25.77 17.07 -15.78
C THR A 344 26.07 17.82 -14.49
N VAL A 345 27.06 18.72 -14.48
CA VAL A 345 27.34 19.69 -13.41
C VAL A 345 27.67 21.04 -14.05
N GLY A 346 26.84 22.05 -13.82
CA GLY A 346 26.88 23.32 -14.55
C GLY A 346 26.81 23.08 -16.06
N ASP A 347 27.79 23.60 -16.80
CA ASP A 347 27.89 23.44 -18.26
C ASP A 347 28.61 22.14 -18.69
N SER A 348 29.11 21.34 -17.75
CA SER A 348 29.90 20.14 -18.04
C SER A 348 29.02 18.89 -18.02
N ARG A 349 29.10 18.08 -19.09
CA ARG A 349 28.46 16.77 -19.18
C ARG A 349 29.49 15.68 -19.48
N TYR A 350 29.61 14.67 -18.63
CA TYR A 350 30.64 13.64 -18.74
C TYR A 350 30.21 12.31 -18.11
N LEU A 351 30.93 11.24 -18.43
CA LEU A 351 30.68 9.90 -17.89
C LEU A 351 31.40 9.69 -16.57
N VAL A 352 30.73 9.02 -15.62
CA VAL A 352 31.28 8.54 -14.35
C VAL A 352 31.08 7.03 -14.26
N ARG A 353 32.18 6.29 -14.22
CA ARG A 353 32.24 4.81 -14.23
C ARG A 353 32.32 4.25 -12.81
N PRO A 354 32.21 2.91 -12.62
CA PRO A 354 32.34 2.32 -11.30
C PRO A 354 33.66 2.72 -10.63
N ASN A 355 33.59 3.08 -9.35
CA ASN A 355 34.69 3.59 -8.54
C ASN A 355 35.23 4.98 -8.96
N GLU A 356 34.55 5.68 -9.88
CA GLU A 356 34.75 7.11 -10.13
C GLU A 356 33.70 7.93 -9.35
N SER A 357 33.98 9.22 -9.19
CA SER A 357 33.10 10.11 -8.42
C SER A 357 33.02 11.51 -9.02
N THR A 358 31.94 12.22 -8.69
CA THR A 358 31.75 13.64 -8.99
C THR A 358 31.43 14.42 -7.73
N TYR A 359 31.87 15.68 -7.68
CA TYR A 359 31.58 16.61 -6.60
C TYR A 359 30.73 17.77 -7.12
N ILE A 360 29.65 18.06 -6.43
CA ILE A 360 28.64 19.05 -6.78
C ILE A 360 28.60 20.08 -5.66
N LYS A 361 28.92 21.33 -5.98
CA LYS A 361 28.87 22.42 -5.03
C LYS A 361 27.43 22.89 -4.82
N MET A 362 27.14 23.41 -3.62
CA MET A 362 25.90 24.13 -3.36
C MET A 362 25.65 25.20 -4.45
N GLY A 363 24.41 25.31 -4.91
CA GLY A 363 23.98 26.22 -5.96
C GLY A 363 24.25 25.75 -7.40
N GLU A 364 25.06 24.72 -7.61
CA GLU A 364 25.34 24.19 -8.95
C GLU A 364 24.15 23.39 -9.48
N VAL A 365 23.79 23.64 -10.74
CA VAL A 365 22.80 22.84 -11.45
C VAL A 365 23.42 21.51 -11.83
N HIS A 366 22.74 20.41 -11.53
CA HIS A 366 23.25 19.07 -11.78
C HIS A 366 22.14 18.07 -12.12
N ARG A 367 22.54 16.98 -12.78
CA ARG A 367 21.65 15.86 -13.15
C ARG A 367 22.44 14.57 -13.32
N LEU A 368 21.82 13.44 -12.99
CA LEU A 368 22.30 12.12 -13.32
C LEU A 368 21.37 11.44 -14.33
N GLU A 369 21.96 10.88 -15.38
CA GLU A 369 21.27 10.14 -16.44
C GLU A 369 21.89 8.73 -16.56
N ASN A 370 21.06 7.72 -16.80
CA ASN A 370 21.51 6.37 -17.14
C ASN A 370 21.21 6.10 -18.63
N GLU A 371 22.17 6.37 -19.50
CA GLU A 371 22.09 6.07 -20.95
C GLU A 371 22.46 4.59 -21.25
N GLY A 372 22.75 3.80 -20.22
CA GLY A 372 23.14 2.41 -20.33
C GLY A 372 21.96 1.44 -20.36
N LYS A 373 22.29 0.14 -20.48
CA LYS A 373 21.32 -0.97 -20.51
C LYS A 373 21.18 -1.72 -19.18
N ILE A 374 21.98 -1.35 -18.18
CA ILE A 374 21.92 -1.92 -16.83
C ILE A 374 21.67 -0.79 -15.82
N PRO A 375 21.10 -1.09 -14.64
CA PRO A 375 20.93 -0.08 -13.61
C PRO A 375 22.25 0.57 -13.19
N VAL A 376 22.24 1.89 -13.04
CA VAL A 376 23.31 2.62 -12.37
C VAL A 376 23.02 2.62 -10.88
N VAL A 377 24.01 2.23 -10.08
CA VAL A 377 23.93 2.30 -8.60
C VAL A 377 24.98 3.30 -8.14
N LEU A 378 24.56 4.30 -7.37
CA LEU A 378 25.47 5.27 -6.78
C LEU A 378 25.25 5.40 -5.27
N ILE A 379 26.30 5.85 -4.59
CA ILE A 379 26.24 6.38 -3.23
C ILE A 379 26.34 7.89 -3.33
N GLU A 380 25.35 8.58 -2.80
CA GLU A 380 25.31 10.03 -2.67
C GLU A 380 25.60 10.40 -1.22
N ALA A 381 26.62 11.23 -1.01
CA ALA A 381 26.88 11.88 0.27
C ALA A 381 26.47 13.35 0.16
N GLN A 382 25.42 13.72 0.89
CA GLN A 382 24.96 15.08 1.06
C GLN A 382 25.63 15.66 2.31
N VAL A 383 26.30 16.81 2.20
CA VAL A 383 27.01 17.44 3.32
C VAL A 383 26.66 18.93 3.38
N GLY A 384 26.08 19.37 4.50
CA GLY A 384 25.61 20.75 4.67
C GLY A 384 24.79 20.93 5.95
N GLU A 385 24.50 22.19 6.29
CA GLU A 385 23.68 22.50 7.48
C GLU A 385 22.22 22.04 7.35
N TYR A 386 21.77 21.78 6.11
CA TYR A 386 20.42 21.33 5.81
C TYR A 386 20.42 20.35 4.61
N THR A 387 19.82 19.18 4.79
CA THR A 387 19.87 18.04 3.83
C THR A 387 18.49 17.48 3.47
N GLU A 388 17.43 18.26 3.67
CA GLU A 388 16.07 17.82 3.36
C GLU A 388 15.70 18.05 1.88
N GLU A 389 14.66 17.34 1.41
CA GLU A 389 14.28 17.36 -0.01
C GLU A 389 13.60 18.67 -0.44
N ASP A 390 13.11 19.49 0.49
CA ASP A 390 12.51 20.80 0.22
C ASP A 390 13.53 21.89 -0.16
N ASP A 391 14.84 21.64 0.03
CA ASP A 391 15.91 22.48 -0.53
C ASP A 391 16.12 22.27 -2.05
N ILE A 392 15.47 21.25 -2.64
CA ILE A 392 15.63 20.92 -4.05
C ILE A 392 14.83 21.90 -4.91
N VAL A 393 15.54 22.66 -5.75
CA VAL A 393 14.93 23.46 -6.82
C VAL A 393 15.06 22.73 -8.14
N ARG A 394 13.93 22.30 -8.71
CA ARG A 394 13.84 21.63 -10.01
C ARG A 394 13.81 22.66 -11.15
N VAL A 395 14.67 22.46 -12.14
CA VAL A 395 14.79 23.29 -13.34
C VAL A 395 14.09 22.61 -14.53
N GLU A 396 14.30 21.31 -14.70
CA GLU A 396 13.61 20.46 -15.68
C GLU A 396 13.19 19.17 -15.00
N ASP A 397 11.88 18.86 -15.01
CA ASP A 397 11.33 17.61 -14.47
C ASP A 397 10.48 16.90 -15.53
N ASP A 398 10.85 15.67 -15.88
CA ASP A 398 10.11 14.86 -16.84
C ASP A 398 8.82 14.26 -16.23
N PHE A 399 8.56 14.51 -14.94
CA PHE A 399 7.61 13.74 -14.15
C PHE A 399 6.45 14.57 -13.57
N ASN A 400 6.32 15.84 -13.97
CA ASN A 400 5.26 16.77 -13.54
C ASN A 400 5.04 16.77 -12.02
N ARG A 401 6.12 16.77 -11.24
CA ARG A 401 6.05 17.00 -9.79
C ARG A 401 6.30 18.48 -9.57
N GLU A 402 5.24 19.24 -9.33
CA GLU A 402 5.36 20.62 -8.85
C GLU A 402 6.00 20.69 -7.47
#